data_AF-A0A2N0PW76-F1
#
_entry.id   AF-A0A2N0PW76-F1
#
_cell.length_a   1.000
_cell.length_b   1.000
_cell.length_c   1.000
_cell.angle_alpha   90.00
_cell.angle_beta   90.00
_cell.angle_gamma   90.00
#
_symmetry.space_group_name_H-M   'P 1'
#
loop_
_entity.id
_entity.type
_entity.pdbx_description
1 polymer ?
#
loop_
_entity_poly.entity_id
_entity_poly.type
_entity_poly.pdbx_seq_one_letter_code
_entity_poly.pdbx_strand_id
1 'polypeptide(L)' 'MKLWKVNVMRKDIKDKNVSTEEDIVQKLGGKEIELQELFEEYFQDELDHKNFKASNIHIIATT' A
#
# COMPACT_ATOMS: atom_id res chain seq x y z
N MET A 1 15.43 -3.76 -2.09
CA MET A 1 14.42 -2.72 -1.82
C MET A 1 13.14 -3.11 -2.49
N LYS A 2 12.12 -3.46 -1.69
CA LYS A 2 10.79 -3.80 -2.18
C LYS A 2 9.83 -2.66 -1.86
N LEU A 3 8.86 -2.46 -2.73
CA LEU A 3 7.82 -1.46 -2.56
C LEU A 3 6.48 -2.15 -2.35
N TRP A 4 5.69 -1.63 -1.41
CA TRP A 4 4.41 -2.20 -1.05
C TRP A 4 3.34 -1.11 -1.09
N LYS A 5 2.31 -1.31 -1.90
CA LYS A 5 1.09 -0.52 -1.88
C LYS A 5 0.21 -0.97 -0.71
N VAL A 6 -0.23 -0.03 0.11
CA VAL A 6 -1.27 -0.27 1.12
C VAL A 6 -2.36 0.80 1.01
N ASN A 7 -3.59 0.42 1.38
CA ASN A 7 -4.73 1.32 1.39
C ASN A 7 -5.39 1.32 2.78
N VAL A 8 -4.88 2.15 3.68
CA VAL A 8 -5.29 2.23 5.08
C VAL A 8 -5.15 3.67 5.58
N MET A 9 -5.79 4.04 6.69
CA MET A 9 -5.51 5.36 7.25
C MET A 9 -4.09 5.39 7.83
N ARG A 10 -3.39 6.53 7.71
CA ARG A 10 -2.04 6.70 8.25
C ARG A 10 -1.91 6.32 9.74
N LYS A 11 -2.96 6.54 10.53
CA LYS A 11 -3.01 6.13 11.95
C LYS A 11 -2.94 4.61 12.11
N ASP A 12 -3.60 3.86 11.23
CA ASP A 12 -3.66 2.40 11.30
C ASP A 12 -2.28 1.79 11.03
N ILE A 13 -1.44 2.45 10.22
CA ILE A 13 -0.03 2.03 10.00
C ILE A 13 0.77 2.17 11.30
N LYS A 14 0.59 3.27 12.03
CA LYS A 14 1.25 3.49 13.33
C LYS A 14 0.73 2.55 14.41
N ASP A 15 -0.57 2.33 14.46
CA ASP A 15 -1.22 1.58 15.54
C ASP A 15 -1.05 0.06 15.40
N LYS A 16 -0.84 -0.45 14.19
CA LYS A 16 -0.70 -1.90 13.91
C LYS A 16 0.72 -2.47 14.12
N ASN A 17 1.69 -1.66 14.57
CA ASN A 17 3.08 -2.06 14.81
C ASN A 17 3.64 -2.89 13.64
N VAL A 18 3.63 -2.32 12.44
CA VAL A 18 4.12 -2.98 11.22
C VAL A 18 5.64 -2.91 11.19
N SER A 19 6.30 -4.07 11.27
CA SER A 19 7.76 -4.15 11.37
C SER A 19 8.39 -5.10 10.35
N THR A 20 7.63 -6.06 9.80
CA THR A 20 8.11 -7.01 8.79
C THR A 20 7.30 -6.95 7.49
N GLU A 21 7.79 -7.61 6.44
CA GLU A 21 7.03 -7.78 5.19
C GLU A 21 5.72 -8.56 5.43
N GLU A 22 5.72 -9.58 6.30
CA GLU A 22 4.49 -10.29 6.63
C GLU A 22 3.47 -9.39 7.32
N ASP A 23 3.91 -8.45 8.15
CA ASP A 23 3.00 -7.47 8.77
C ASP A 23 2.33 -6.59 7.72
N ILE A 24 3.05 -6.18 6.68
CA ILE A 24 2.50 -5.38 5.58
C ILE A 24 1.41 -6.17 4.86
N VAL A 25 1.66 -7.44 4.53
CA VAL A 25 0.68 -8.30 3.85
C VAL A 25 -0.53 -8.61 4.75
N GLN A 26 -0.29 -9.08 5.97
CA GLN A 26 -1.34 -9.59 6.86
C GLN A 26 -2.13 -8.47 7.54
N LYS A 27 -1.46 -7.42 8.03
CA LYS A 27 -2.11 -6.37 8.82
C LYS A 27 -2.61 -5.21 7.97
N LEU A 28 -1.94 -4.92 6.85
CA LEU A 28 -2.28 -3.79 5.98
C LEU A 28 -2.87 -4.21 4.62
N GLY A 29 -2.93 -5.51 4.32
CA GLY A 29 -3.38 -5.99 3.01
C GLY A 29 -2.45 -5.53 1.89
N GLY A 30 -1.15 -5.40 2.18
CA GLY A 30 -0.18 -4.84 1.25
C GLY A 30 -0.01 -5.70 0.01
N LYS A 31 0.06 -5.02 -1.14
CA LYS A 31 0.40 -5.63 -2.42
C LYS A 31 1.79 -5.15 -2.83
N GLU A 32 2.69 -6.08 -3.13
CA GLU A 32 4.01 -5.76 -3.66
C GLU A 32 3.88 -5.06 -5.02
N ILE A 33 4.75 -4.08 -5.26
CA ILE A 33 4.88 -3.33 -6.50
C ILE A 33 6.26 -3.62 -7.09
N GLU A 34 6.29 -4.02 -8.35
CA GLU A 34 7.52 -4.12 -9.12
C GLU A 34 7.95 -2.73 -9.59
N LEU A 35 9.23 -2.41 -9.39
CA LEU A 35 9.80 -1.11 -9.78
C LEU A 35 9.79 -0.86 -11.30
N GLN A 36 9.64 -1.93 -12.09
CA GLN A 36 9.73 -1.90 -13.55
C GLN A 36 8.35 -1.73 -14.21
N GLU A 37 7.27 -1.93 -13.47
CA GLU A 37 5.91 -1.73 -13.95
C GLU A 37 5.44 -0.29 -13.72
N LEU A 38 4.46 0.14 -14.52
CA LEU A 38 3.92 1.49 -14.43
C LEU A 38 3.11 1.64 -13.14
N PHE A 39 3.34 2.75 -12.45
CA PHE A 39 2.62 3.07 -11.22
C PHE A 39 1.10 3.00 -11.42
N GLU A 40 0.62 3.52 -12.56
CA GLU A 40 -0.79 3.55 -12.95
C GLU A 40 -1.46 2.15 -12.97
N GLU A 41 -0.73 1.09 -13.32
CA GLU A 41 -1.27 -0.28 -13.34
C GLU A 41 -1.64 -0.76 -11.94
N TYR A 42 -0.92 -0.29 -10.92
CA TYR A 42 -1.19 -0.64 -9.53
C TYR A 42 -2.36 0.15 -8.94
N PHE A 43 -2.81 1.25 -9.55
CA PHE A 43 -3.86 2.13 -9.00
C PHE A 43 -5.14 2.21 -9.86
N GLN A 44 -5.32 1.32 -10.84
CA GLN A 44 -6.50 1.33 -11.71
C GLN A 44 -7.81 1.26 -10.91
N ASP A 45 -7.92 0.35 -9.95
CA ASP A 45 -9.10 0.19 -9.09
C ASP A 45 -9.43 1.48 -8.32
N GLU A 46 -8.39 2.22 -7.93
CA GLU A 46 -8.48 3.49 -7.23
C GLU A 46 -8.86 4.68 -8.11
N LEU A 47 -8.44 4.64 -9.37
CA LEU A 47 -8.77 5.64 -10.37
C LEU A 47 -10.23 5.49 -10.85
N ASP A 48 -10.74 4.27 -10.92
CA ASP A 48 -12.10 3.97 -11.40
C ASP A 48 -13.20 4.13 -10.32
N HIS A 49 -12.87 4.00 -9.03
CA HIS A 49 -13.85 4.12 -7.95
C HIS A 49 -14.05 5.57 -7.47
N LYS A 50 -15.23 6.16 -7.77
CA LYS A 50 -15.61 7.52 -7.33
C LYS A 50 -15.58 7.78 -5.81
N ASN A 51 -15.72 6.72 -5.00
CA ASN A 51 -15.66 6.82 -3.53
C ASN A 51 -14.27 6.48 -2.97
N PHE A 52 -13.27 6.34 -3.84
CA PHE A 52 -11.93 5.99 -3.42
C PHE A 52 -11.25 7.17 -2.74
N LYS A 53 -10.74 6.93 -1.52
CA LYS A 53 -10.05 7.97 -0.75
C LYS A 53 -8.56 7.90 -1.02
N ALA A 54 -8.09 8.64 -2.03
CA ALA A 54 -6.68 8.70 -2.43
C ALA A 54 -5.72 8.98 -1.26
N SER A 55 -6.16 9.72 -0.23
CA SER A 55 -5.35 10.02 0.96
C SER A 55 -4.99 8.81 1.83
N ASN A 56 -5.62 7.65 1.61
CA ASN A 56 -5.34 6.40 2.33
C ASN A 56 -4.30 5.53 1.61
N ILE A 57 -3.90 5.90 0.39
CA ILE A 57 -2.83 5.20 -0.31
C ILE A 57 -1.50 5.58 0.33
N HIS A 58 -0.75 4.56 0.73
CA HIS A 58 0.61 4.70 1.19
C HIS A 58 1.50 3.68 0.49
N ILE A 59 2.76 4.07 0.26
CA ILE A 59 3.81 3.19 -0.26
C ILE A 59 4.78 2.95 0.89
N ILE A 60 5.02 1.69 1.20
CA ILE A 60 6.00 1.27 2.20
C ILE A 60 7.20 0.68 1.47
N ALA A 61 8.40 1.16 1.77
CA ALA A 61 9.64 0.61 1.26
C ALA A 61 10.30 -0.27 2.33
N THR A 62 10.65 -1.50 1.99
CA THR A 62 11.46 -2.40 2.83
C THR A 62 12.85 -2.57 2.22
N THR A 63 13.84 -2.77 3.08
CA THR A 63 15.25 -2.87 2.67
C THR A 63 15.65 -4.33 2.54
#